data_AF-T1BFQ0-F1
#
_entry.id   AF-T1BFQ0-F1
#
_cell.length_a   1.000
_cell.length_b   1.000
_cell.length_c   1.000
_cell.angle_alpha   90.00
_cell.angle_beta   90.00
_cell.angle_gamma   90.00
#
_symmetry.space_group_name_H-M   'P 1'
#
loop_
_entity.id
_entity.type
_entity.pdbx_description
1 polymer ?
#
loop_
_entity_poly.entity_id
_entity_poly.type
_entity_poly.pdbx_seq_one_letter_code
_entity_poly.pdbx_strand_id
1 'polypeptide(L)'
;MNFNEYQAKELFAEYGIAVPAGKVANTPDLAVDAAKALGAGPWMVKAQIHAGGRGKSGGVKFCKTHAEVRAAAAGMLGTRMATYQSAGRALPVHEVLVTDAGDISKELYLSMLVDRGSKAVAFIASSRGGVDIEQVARETPRTSTPSRLISSRACSLTSAASWVLPWVSIPGRSASSARSCWACTSCSTSRIWR
;
A
#
# COMPACT_ATOMS: atom_id res chain seq x y z
N MET A 1 3.82 10.81 13.53
CA MET A 1 2.38 10.54 13.35
C MET A 1 2.23 9.59 12.17
N ASN A 2 1.36 8.59 12.27
CA ASN A 2 1.16 7.57 11.23
C ASN A 2 -0.25 7.74 10.63
N PHE A 3 -0.40 7.41 9.35
CA PHE A 3 -1.69 7.36 8.68
C PHE A 3 -2.27 5.94 8.72
N ASN A 4 -3.60 5.83 8.63
CA ASN A 4 -4.25 4.56 8.31
C ASN A 4 -4.10 4.22 6.81
N GLU A 5 -4.32 2.95 6.46
CA GLU A 5 -4.19 2.50 5.06
C GLU A 5 -5.17 3.24 4.14
N TYR A 6 -6.40 3.48 4.59
CA TYR A 6 -7.39 4.18 3.78
C TYR A 6 -6.98 5.63 3.48
N GLN A 7 -6.46 6.36 4.47
CA GLN A 7 -6.00 7.75 4.32
C GLN A 7 -4.83 7.85 3.33
N ALA A 8 -3.89 6.90 3.42
CA ALA A 8 -2.78 6.84 2.47
C ALA A 8 -3.28 6.54 1.04
N LYS A 9 -4.31 5.69 0.89
CA LYS A 9 -4.92 5.39 -0.42
C LYS A 9 -5.68 6.56 -1.00
N GLU A 10 -6.42 7.31 -0.17
CA GLU A 10 -7.11 8.54 -0.60
C GLU A 10 -6.10 9.55 -1.14
N LEU A 11 -5.00 9.77 -0.41
CA LEU A 11 -3.92 10.64 -0.88
C LEU A 11 -3.30 10.12 -2.19
N PHE A 12 -3.07 8.81 -2.31
CA PHE A 12 -2.57 8.23 -3.57
C PHE A 12 -3.54 8.46 -4.73
N ALA A 13 -4.84 8.30 -4.51
CA ALA A 13 -5.86 8.55 -5.52
C ALA A 13 -5.91 10.02 -5.96
N GLU A 14 -5.81 10.97 -5.01
CA GLU A 14 -5.75 12.41 -5.29
C GLU A 14 -4.58 12.78 -6.22
N TYR A 15 -3.46 12.07 -6.09
CA TYR A 15 -2.27 12.26 -6.93
C TYR A 15 -2.27 11.38 -8.19
N GLY A 16 -3.38 10.70 -8.51
CA GLY A 16 -3.53 9.87 -9.71
C GLY A 16 -2.80 8.53 -9.67
N ILE A 17 -2.36 8.08 -8.49
CA ILE A 17 -1.78 6.76 -8.30
C ILE A 17 -2.93 5.76 -8.19
N ALA A 18 -2.92 4.75 -9.06
CA ALA A 18 -3.94 3.71 -9.08
C ALA A 18 -3.95 2.93 -7.75
N VAL A 19 -5.06 3.02 -7.03
CA VAL A 19 -5.33 2.25 -5.81
C VAL A 19 -6.61 1.44 -5.98
N PRO A 20 -6.71 0.23 -5.41
CA PRO A 20 -7.96 -0.52 -5.41
C PRO A 20 -9.06 0.30 -4.74
N ALA A 21 -10.25 0.28 -5.35
CA ALA A 21 -11.43 0.89 -4.75
C ALA A 21 -11.67 0.27 -3.37
N GLY A 22 -11.99 1.12 -2.40
CA GLY A 22 -12.28 0.67 -1.05
C GLY A 22 -13.10 1.69 -0.29
N LYS A 23 -13.86 1.20 0.68
CA LYS A 23 -14.70 2.00 1.56
C LYS A 23 -14.47 1.60 3.00
N VAL A 24 -14.39 2.59 3.86
CA VAL A 24 -14.26 2.39 5.30
C VAL A 24 -15.64 2.14 5.90
N ALA A 25 -15.70 1.23 6.87
CA ALA A 25 -16.88 0.95 7.65
C ALA A 25 -16.52 0.81 9.14
N ASN A 26 -17.38 1.33 10.00
CA ASN A 26 -17.27 1.25 11.46
C ASN A 26 -18.34 0.35 12.09
N THR A 27 -19.25 -0.21 11.29
CA THR A 27 -20.20 -1.25 11.72
C THR A 27 -20.24 -2.40 10.71
N PRO A 28 -20.64 -3.62 11.14
CA PRO A 28 -20.78 -4.75 10.24
C PRO A 28 -21.80 -4.52 9.11
N ASP A 29 -22.86 -3.76 9.38
CA ASP A 29 -23.86 -3.37 8.37
C ASP A 29 -23.24 -2.47 7.30
N LEU A 30 -22.51 -1.43 7.71
CA LEU A 30 -21.82 -0.54 6.77
C LEU A 30 -20.73 -1.26 5.98
N ALA A 31 -20.11 -2.30 6.53
CA ALA A 31 -19.15 -3.13 5.80
C ALA A 31 -19.83 -3.91 4.65
N VAL A 32 -21.05 -4.40 4.88
CA VAL A 32 -21.85 -5.05 3.84
C VAL A 32 -22.28 -4.04 2.78
N ASP A 33 -22.71 -2.84 3.17
CA ASP A 33 -23.10 -1.81 2.22
C ASP A 33 -21.91 -1.27 1.41
N ALA A 34 -20.73 -1.21 2.03
CA ALA A 34 -19.47 -0.97 1.34
C ALA A 34 -19.19 -2.03 0.27
N ALA A 35 -19.32 -3.32 0.61
CA ALA A 35 -19.14 -4.42 -0.34
C ALA A 35 -20.14 -4.35 -1.51
N LYS A 36 -21.43 -4.12 -1.23
CA LYS A 36 -22.46 -3.93 -2.27
C LYS A 36 -22.13 -2.78 -3.22
N ALA A 37 -21.62 -1.67 -2.67
CA ALA A 37 -21.28 -0.51 -3.48
C ALA A 37 -20.01 -0.68 -4.32
N LEU A 38 -19.14 -1.63 -3.96
CA LEU A 38 -17.96 -1.98 -4.74
C LEU A 38 -18.29 -2.94 -5.91
N GLY A 39 -19.42 -3.65 -5.85
CA GLY A 39 -19.92 -4.48 -6.94
C GLY A 39 -19.87 -5.97 -6.62
N ALA A 40 -19.70 -6.81 -7.63
CA ALA A 40 -19.59 -8.26 -7.42
C ALA A 40 -18.19 -8.60 -6.86
N GLY A 41 -18.16 -9.32 -5.74
CA GLY A 41 -16.92 -9.74 -5.09
C GLY A 41 -16.04 -10.66 -5.96
N PRO A 42 -14.89 -11.10 -5.43
CA PRO A 42 -14.55 -11.16 -4.00
C PRO A 42 -14.04 -9.84 -3.39
N TRP A 43 -14.11 -9.74 -2.06
CA TRP A 43 -13.65 -8.57 -1.29
C TRP A 43 -12.62 -8.96 -0.23
N MET A 44 -11.83 -7.98 0.19
CA MET A 44 -10.92 -8.05 1.33
C MET A 44 -11.42 -7.13 2.43
N VAL A 45 -11.56 -7.67 3.64
CA VAL A 45 -11.85 -6.91 4.86
C VAL A 45 -10.55 -6.75 5.66
N LYS A 46 -10.13 -5.51 5.88
CA LYS A 46 -8.85 -5.18 6.53
C LYS A 46 -9.05 -4.29 7.74
N ALA A 47 -8.66 -4.77 8.92
CA ALA A 47 -8.62 -3.97 10.14
C ALA A 47 -7.72 -2.74 9.96
N GLN A 48 -8.19 -1.57 10.40
CA GLN A 48 -7.42 -0.34 10.39
C GLN A 48 -6.78 -0.14 11.77
N ILE A 49 -5.46 -0.31 11.83
CA ILE A 49 -4.62 -0.01 13.00
C ILE A 49 -3.30 0.60 12.53
N HIS A 50 -2.69 1.45 13.36
CA HIS A 50 -1.37 2.04 13.10
C HIS A 50 -0.22 1.07 13.39
N ALA A 51 -0.34 -0.17 12.91
CA ALA A 51 0.72 -1.18 12.93
C ALA A 51 0.60 -2.07 11.68
N GLY A 52 1.74 -2.49 11.13
CA GLY A 52 1.79 -3.49 10.08
C GLY A 52 1.68 -4.91 10.66
N GLY A 53 1.86 -5.93 9.81
CA GLY A 53 1.74 -7.34 10.21
C GLY A 53 0.31 -7.85 10.42
N ARG A 54 -0.70 -7.04 10.09
CA ARG A 54 -2.12 -7.36 10.24
C ARG A 54 -2.52 -8.68 9.58
N GLY A 55 -1.95 -9.01 8.42
CA GLY A 55 -2.23 -10.26 7.72
C GLY A 55 -1.90 -11.51 8.54
N LYS A 56 -0.73 -11.51 9.22
CA LYS A 56 -0.31 -12.61 10.09
C LYS A 56 -1.13 -12.70 11.38
N SER A 57 -1.61 -11.55 11.88
CA SER A 57 -2.49 -11.47 13.05
C SER A 57 -3.98 -11.69 12.74
N GLY A 58 -4.34 -12.06 11.50
CA GLY A 58 -5.74 -12.30 11.12
C GLY A 58 -6.59 -11.05 10.89
N GLY A 59 -5.98 -9.86 10.86
CA GLY A 59 -6.63 -8.58 10.57
C GLY A 59 -6.85 -8.29 9.09
N VAL A 60 -6.64 -9.28 8.23
CA VAL A 60 -6.94 -9.24 6.80
C VAL A 60 -7.67 -10.54 6.45
N LYS A 61 -8.90 -10.42 5.94
CA LYS A 61 -9.76 -11.58 5.60
C LYS A 61 -10.25 -11.45 4.17
N PHE A 62 -10.17 -12.56 3.44
CA PHE A 62 -10.76 -12.70 2.11
C PHE A 62 -12.20 -13.19 2.25
N CYS A 63 -13.14 -12.51 1.60
CA CYS A 63 -14.57 -12.75 1.70
C CYS A 63 -15.18 -12.85 0.30
N LYS A 64 -15.86 -13.95 0.02
CA LYS A 64 -16.59 -14.20 -1.25
C LYS A 64 -18.04 -13.76 -1.19
N THR A 65 -18.62 -13.73 0.01
CA THR A 65 -20.04 -13.43 0.22
C THR A 65 -20.23 -12.25 1.17
N HIS A 66 -21.36 -11.55 1.06
CA HIS A 66 -21.72 -10.48 1.98
C HIS A 66 -21.83 -10.96 3.43
N ALA A 67 -22.24 -12.22 3.65
CA ALA A 67 -22.28 -12.83 4.97
C ALA A 67 -20.88 -12.98 5.58
N GLU A 68 -19.89 -13.40 4.78
CA GLU A 68 -18.49 -13.45 5.20
C GLU A 68 -17.93 -12.06 5.51
N VAL A 69 -18.29 -11.04 4.73
CA VAL A 69 -17.90 -9.64 5.01
C VAL A 69 -18.45 -9.19 6.37
N ARG A 70 -19.73 -9.45 6.64
CA ARG A 70 -20.37 -9.12 7.93
C ARG A 70 -19.67 -9.83 9.08
N ALA A 71 -19.43 -11.13 8.95
CA ALA A 71 -18.78 -11.94 9.98
C ALA A 71 -17.34 -11.47 10.26
N ALA A 72 -16.58 -11.16 9.19
CA ALA A 72 -15.22 -10.64 9.32
C ALA A 72 -15.21 -9.27 10.01
N ALA A 73 -16.10 -8.35 9.62
CA ALA A 73 -16.22 -7.03 10.24
C ALA A 73 -16.64 -7.14 11.72
N ALA A 74 -17.63 -7.97 12.05
CA ALA A 74 -18.08 -8.19 13.42
C ALA A 74 -17.00 -8.80 14.32
N GLY A 75 -16.15 -9.68 13.77
CA GLY A 75 -15.02 -10.27 14.50
C GLY A 75 -13.83 -9.32 14.68
N MET A 76 -13.75 -8.22 13.92
CA MET A 76 -12.65 -7.25 14.00
C MET A 76 -13.04 -5.99 14.77
N LEU A 77 -14.19 -5.40 14.48
CA LEU A 77 -14.63 -4.13 15.04
C LEU A 77 -14.83 -4.23 16.55
N GLY A 78 -14.32 -3.24 17.29
CA GLY A 78 -14.39 -3.19 18.75
C GLY A 78 -13.40 -4.12 19.47
N THR A 79 -12.67 -4.96 18.72
CA THR A 79 -11.61 -5.80 19.29
C THR A 79 -10.29 -5.04 19.41
N ARG A 80 -9.30 -5.66 20.05
CA ARG A 80 -7.92 -5.15 20.10
C ARG A 80 -7.01 -6.15 19.41
N MET A 81 -6.14 -5.66 18.54
CA MET A 81 -5.20 -6.46 17.77
C MET A 81 -3.76 -6.15 18.16
N ALA A 82 -3.02 -7.18 18.55
CA ALA A 82 -1.57 -7.12 18.66
C ALA A 82 -0.95 -7.71 17.39
N THR A 83 0.11 -7.07 16.90
CA THR A 83 0.93 -7.57 15.80
C THR A 83 2.38 -7.64 16.25
N TYR A 84 3.24 -8.34 15.51
CA TYR A 84 4.67 -8.35 15.83
C TYR A 84 5.29 -6.95 15.83
N GLN A 85 4.69 -5.99 15.10
CA GLN A 85 5.12 -4.60 15.04
C GLN A 85 4.49 -3.72 16.13
N SER A 86 3.52 -4.22 16.90
CA SER A 86 2.86 -3.43 17.94
C SER A 86 3.58 -3.47 19.30
N ALA A 87 4.77 -4.10 19.35
CA ALA A 87 5.63 -4.17 20.55
C ALA A 87 4.88 -4.63 21.82
N GLY A 88 4.02 -5.64 21.67
CA GLY A 88 3.21 -6.19 22.76
C GLY A 88 1.97 -5.37 23.14
N ARG A 89 1.73 -4.21 22.50
CA ARG A 89 0.53 -3.41 22.73
C ARG A 89 -0.59 -3.84 21.79
N ALA A 90 -1.76 -4.19 22.35
CA ALA A 90 -2.94 -4.42 21.54
C ALA A 90 -3.58 -3.08 21.16
N LEU A 91 -3.68 -2.79 19.87
CA LEU A 91 -4.29 -1.56 19.34
C LEU A 91 -5.78 -1.78 19.07
N PRO A 92 -6.65 -0.80 19.38
CA PRO A 92 -8.08 -0.95 19.14
C PRO A 92 -8.39 -0.88 17.64
N VAL A 93 -9.34 -1.69 17.19
CA VAL A 93 -9.85 -1.70 15.82
C VAL A 93 -11.21 -1.01 15.81
N HIS A 94 -11.23 0.27 15.43
CA HIS A 94 -12.47 1.05 15.34
C HIS A 94 -13.11 1.01 13.94
N GLU A 95 -12.29 0.73 12.93
CA GLU A 95 -12.67 0.82 11.52
C GLU A 95 -12.09 -0.36 10.75
N VAL A 96 -12.82 -0.80 9.74
CA VAL A 96 -12.37 -1.77 8.75
C VAL A 96 -12.45 -1.15 7.36
N LEU A 97 -11.49 -1.49 6.51
CA LEU A 97 -11.48 -1.14 5.10
C LEU A 97 -11.98 -2.36 4.31
N VAL A 98 -13.07 -2.19 3.58
CA VAL A 98 -13.54 -3.16 2.58
C VAL A 98 -13.02 -2.71 1.22
N THR A 99 -12.39 -3.62 0.48
CA THR A 99 -11.78 -3.31 -0.83
C THR A 99 -11.91 -4.51 -1.75
N ASP A 100 -11.87 -4.30 -3.06
CA ASP A 100 -11.95 -5.41 -4.02
C ASP A 100 -10.74 -6.33 -3.90
N ALA A 101 -10.99 -7.63 -3.94
CA ALA A 101 -9.94 -8.63 -4.01
C ALA A 101 -9.53 -8.82 -5.48
N GLY A 102 -8.57 -8.02 -5.93
CA GLY A 102 -7.99 -8.16 -7.27
C GLY A 102 -7.04 -9.36 -7.39
N ASP A 103 -6.90 -9.89 -8.60
CA ASP A 103 -5.92 -10.93 -8.91
C ASP A 103 -4.50 -10.38 -8.87
N ILE A 104 -3.68 -10.95 -7.98
CA ILE A 104 -2.30 -10.52 -7.79
C ILE A 104 -1.38 -11.38 -8.66
N SER A 105 -0.89 -10.82 -9.77
CA SER A 105 0.07 -11.52 -10.63
C SER A 105 1.51 -11.47 -10.10
N LYS A 106 1.89 -10.34 -9.49
CA LYS A 106 3.23 -10.09 -8.94
C LYS A 106 3.12 -9.12 -7.77
N GLU A 107 3.88 -9.35 -6.73
CA GLU A 107 4.00 -8.44 -5.59
C GLU A 107 5.35 -7.74 -5.63
N LEU A 108 5.33 -6.42 -5.52
CA LEU A 108 6.51 -5.57 -5.53
C LEU A 108 6.55 -4.75 -4.25
N TYR A 109 7.75 -4.40 -3.81
CA TYR A 109 7.96 -3.48 -2.69
C TYR A 109 8.47 -2.15 -3.22
N LEU A 110 7.91 -1.04 -2.72
CA LEU A 110 8.37 0.32 -2.99
C LEU A 110 8.22 1.16 -1.72
N SER A 111 9.28 1.85 -1.31
CA SER A 111 9.24 2.83 -0.24
C SER A 111 10.10 4.04 -0.54
N MET A 112 9.73 5.16 0.09
CA MET A 112 10.45 6.42 0.07
C MET A 112 10.74 6.86 1.50
N LEU A 113 11.97 7.28 1.77
CA LEU A 113 12.37 7.78 3.07
C LEU A 113 13.42 8.87 2.93
N VAL A 114 13.58 9.69 3.97
CA VAL A 114 14.69 10.65 4.05
C VAL A 114 15.91 9.92 4.61
N ASP A 115 16.93 9.75 3.77
CA ASP A 115 18.21 9.21 4.21
C ASP A 115 19.04 10.32 4.87
N ARG A 116 19.36 10.14 6.14
CA ARG A 116 20.16 11.10 6.92
C ARG A 116 21.60 11.18 6.46
N GLY A 117 22.15 10.09 5.90
CA GLY A 117 23.53 10.06 5.40
C GLY A 117 23.70 10.94 4.17
N SER A 118 22.83 10.76 3.17
CA SER A 118 22.82 11.56 1.94
C SER A 118 22.08 12.90 2.07
N LYS A 119 21.33 13.13 3.16
CA LYS A 119 20.44 14.29 3.38
C LYS A 119 19.46 14.48 2.21
N ALA A 120 19.02 13.38 1.62
CA ALA A 120 18.17 13.36 0.44
C ALA A 120 17.04 12.33 0.58
N VAL A 121 16.05 12.42 -0.30
CA VAL A 121 15.02 11.38 -0.41
C VAL A 121 15.62 10.17 -1.13
N ALA A 122 15.55 9.01 -0.49
CA ALA A 122 15.96 7.73 -1.05
C ALA A 122 14.74 6.88 -1.38
N PHE A 123 14.82 6.18 -2.50
CA PHE A 123 13.85 5.16 -2.91
C PHE A 123 14.43 3.78 -2.67
N ILE A 124 13.60 2.87 -2.16
CA ILE A 124 13.90 1.45 -2.04
C ILE A 124 12.81 0.71 -2.83
N ALA A 125 13.21 -0.09 -3.80
CA ALA A 125 12.31 -0.95 -4.55
C ALA A 125 12.79 -2.40 -4.46
N SER A 126 11.89 -3.38 -4.53
CA SER A 126 12.27 -4.79 -4.64
C SER A 126 11.23 -5.55 -5.44
N SER A 127 11.68 -6.53 -6.22
CA SER A 127 10.83 -7.47 -6.94
C SER A 127 10.16 -8.51 -6.04
N ARG A 128 10.52 -8.53 -4.75
CA ARG A 128 9.94 -9.39 -3.71
C ARG A 128 9.07 -8.54 -2.79
N GLY A 129 7.82 -8.32 -3.20
CA GLY A 129 6.77 -7.79 -2.32
C GLY A 129 6.24 -8.87 -1.35
N GLY A 130 5.38 -8.47 -0.41
CA GLY A 130 4.70 -9.40 0.51
C GLY A 130 5.54 -9.95 1.66
N VAL A 131 6.84 -9.67 1.67
CA VAL A 131 7.79 -10.08 2.72
C VAL A 131 8.21 -8.90 3.58
N ASP A 132 8.52 -9.17 4.85
CA ASP A 132 9.05 -8.18 5.79
C ASP A 132 10.40 -7.69 5.26
N ILE A 133 10.46 -6.43 4.80
CA ILE A 133 11.66 -5.91 4.12
C ILE A 133 12.86 -5.85 5.09
N GLU A 134 12.58 -5.70 6.38
CA GLU A 134 13.55 -5.73 7.46
C GLU A 134 14.18 -7.11 7.61
N GLN A 135 13.41 -8.18 7.39
CA GLN A 135 13.94 -9.55 7.34
C GLN A 135 14.81 -9.75 6.10
N VAL A 136 14.34 -9.30 4.93
CA VAL A 136 15.11 -9.37 3.67
C VAL A 136 16.44 -8.62 3.78
N ALA A 137 16.45 -7.44 4.42
CA ALA A 137 17.66 -6.65 4.64
C ALA A 137 18.68 -7.35 5.56
N ARG A 138 18.21 -8.13 6.55
CA ARG A 138 19.07 -8.89 7.48
C ARG A 138 19.62 -10.19 6.88
N GLU A 139 18.76 -10.96 6.21
CA GLU A 139 19.11 -12.28 5.69
C GLU A 139 19.90 -12.20 4.38
N THR A 140 19.76 -11.09 3.65
CA THR A 140 20.35 -10.96 2.32
C THR A 140 20.97 -9.57 2.12
N PRO A 141 21.99 -9.17 2.92
CA PRO A 141 22.61 -7.86 2.78
C PRO A 141 23.40 -7.70 1.46
N ARG A 142 23.72 -8.81 0.75
CA ARG A 142 24.66 -8.83 -0.39
C ARG A 142 24.14 -9.47 -1.69
N THR A 143 22.95 -10.04 -1.72
CA THR A 143 22.48 -10.77 -2.93
C THR A 143 21.53 -9.89 -3.73
N SER A 144 22.07 -9.28 -4.79
CA SER A 144 21.51 -9.23 -6.16
C SER A 144 19.99 -9.41 -6.34
N THR A 145 19.19 -8.69 -5.56
CA THR A 145 17.81 -8.29 -5.84
C THR A 145 17.86 -6.76 -5.88
N PRO A 146 17.18 -6.06 -6.78
CA PRO A 146 17.41 -4.64 -7.02
C PRO A 146 16.81 -3.75 -5.92
N SER A 147 17.13 -3.99 -4.66
CA SER A 147 17.09 -2.94 -3.63
C SER A 147 18.24 -1.97 -3.88
N ARG A 148 18.21 -1.34 -5.06
CA ARG A 148 19.07 -0.20 -5.33
C ARG A 148 18.50 0.93 -4.48
N LEU A 149 19.19 1.23 -3.39
CA LEU A 149 18.97 2.45 -2.63
C LEU A 149 19.37 3.59 -3.57
N ILE A 150 18.40 4.08 -4.34
CA ILE A 150 18.64 5.21 -5.24
C ILE A 150 18.47 6.44 -4.37
N SER A 151 19.59 6.89 -3.77
CA SER A 151 19.69 8.27 -3.30
C SER A 151 19.91 9.13 -4.54
N SER A 152 18.84 9.57 -5.18
CA SER A 152 18.99 10.55 -6.25
C SER A 152 19.25 11.90 -5.59
N ARG A 153 20.46 12.46 -5.77
CA ARG A 153 20.66 13.93 -5.68
C ARG A 153 19.89 14.68 -6.78
N ALA A 154 19.22 13.96 -7.68
CA ALA A 154 18.52 14.53 -8.81
C ALA A 154 17.27 15.28 -8.33
N CYS A 155 17.28 16.58 -8.59
CA CYS A 155 16.26 17.57 -8.33
C CYS A 155 14.92 17.32 -9.07
N SER A 156 14.68 16.14 -9.66
CA SER A 156 13.41 15.82 -10.32
C SER A 156 12.99 14.35 -10.17
N LEU A 157 11.74 14.19 -9.74
CA LEU A 157 10.97 12.94 -9.64
C LEU A 157 10.99 12.12 -10.95
N THR A 158 11.12 12.80 -12.09
CA THR A 158 11.12 12.22 -13.44
C THR A 158 12.30 11.29 -13.71
N SER A 159 13.48 11.57 -13.13
CA SER A 159 14.63 10.68 -13.26
C SER A 159 14.44 9.38 -12.50
N ALA A 160 13.89 9.38 -11.28
CA ALA A 160 13.71 8.16 -10.49
C ALA A 160 12.79 7.13 -11.17
N ALA A 161 11.69 7.60 -11.79
CA ALA A 161 10.75 6.73 -12.51
C ALA A 161 11.40 5.97 -13.68
N SER A 162 12.27 6.64 -14.44
CA SER A 162 12.97 6.02 -15.58
C SER A 162 13.90 4.85 -15.19
N TRP A 163 14.32 4.78 -13.92
CA TRP A 163 15.21 3.73 -13.40
C TRP A 163 14.45 2.57 -12.73
N VAL A 164 13.27 2.82 -12.17
CA VAL A 164 12.44 1.79 -11.52
C VAL A 164 11.65 0.98 -12.54
N LEU A 165 11.14 1.63 -13.58
CA LEU A 165 10.27 1.02 -14.60
C LEU A 165 10.89 -0.16 -15.37
N PRO A 166 12.19 -0.16 -15.74
CA PRO A 166 12.81 -1.30 -16.43
C PRO A 166 12.89 -2.57 -15.56
N TRP A 167 13.03 -2.41 -14.24
CA TRP A 167 13.08 -3.54 -13.30
C TRP A 167 11.70 -4.06 -12.92
N VAL A 168 10.71 -3.16 -12.89
CA VAL A 168 9.28 -3.47 -12.75
C VAL A 168 8.69 -3.85 -14.12
N SER A 169 9.38 -4.70 -14.87
CA SER A 169 8.87 -5.19 -16.16
C SER A 169 7.64 -6.08 -15.93
N ILE A 170 6.46 -5.48 -16.10
CA ILE A 170 5.17 -6.16 -16.29
C ILE A 170 5.11 -6.53 -17.78
N PRO A 171 5.12 -7.82 -18.17
CA PRO A 171 5.00 -8.19 -19.57
C PRO A 171 3.67 -7.67 -20.12
N GLY A 172 3.69 -6.92 -21.23
CA GLY A 172 2.49 -6.53 -21.99
C GLY A 172 1.95 -5.10 -21.80
N ARG A 173 2.53 -4.25 -20.93
CA ARG A 173 2.22 -2.80 -20.94
C ARG A 173 3.39 -2.01 -21.53
N SER A 174 3.12 -1.30 -22.62
CA SER A 174 4.09 -0.41 -23.24
C SER A 174 4.51 0.68 -22.25
N ALA A 175 5.78 1.08 -22.31
CA ALA A 175 6.36 2.13 -21.46
C ALA A 175 5.65 3.51 -21.58
N SER A 176 4.63 3.65 -22.42
CA SER A 176 3.76 4.83 -22.50
C SER A 176 2.71 4.88 -21.38
N SER A 177 2.15 3.74 -20.93
CA SER A 177 1.13 3.75 -19.85
C SER A 177 1.71 4.00 -18.46
N ALA A 178 2.98 3.63 -18.25
CA ALA A 178 3.70 3.97 -17.03
C ALA A 178 4.14 5.45 -17.02
N ARG A 179 4.42 6.01 -18.20
CA ARG A 179 4.67 7.43 -18.37
C ARG A 179 3.42 8.28 -18.16
N SER A 180 2.23 7.82 -18.51
CA SER A 180 0.99 8.59 -18.29
C SER A 180 0.63 8.77 -16.80
N CYS A 181 0.92 7.78 -15.93
CA CYS A 181 0.78 7.97 -14.47
C CYS A 181 1.71 9.06 -13.92
N TRP A 182 2.90 9.24 -14.52
CA TRP A 182 3.90 10.22 -14.06
C TRP A 182 3.84 11.57 -14.80
N ALA A 183 3.29 11.59 -16.02
CA ALA A 183 3.17 12.80 -16.84
C ALA A 183 2.07 13.75 -16.34
N CYS A 184 1.06 13.26 -15.60
CA CYS A 184 0.07 14.14 -14.96
C CYS A 184 0.68 15.05 -13.89
N THR A 185 1.80 14.65 -13.26
CA THR A 185 2.45 15.44 -12.21
C THR A 185 3.32 16.59 -12.75
N SER A 186 3.63 16.60 -14.05
CA SER A 186 4.52 17.60 -14.65
C SER A 186 3.84 18.87 -15.18
N CYS A 187 2.51 18.98 -15.11
CA CYS A 187 1.79 20.10 -15.73
C CYS A 187 1.31 21.20 -14.75
N SER A 188 1.47 21.05 -13.43
CA SER A 188 1.03 22.07 -12.45
C SER A 188 2.14 22.71 -11.62
N THR A 189 3.39 22.27 -11.74
CA THR A 189 4.48 22.69 -10.83
C THR A 189 5.16 24.01 -11.19
N SER A 190 4.78 24.66 -12.28
CA SER A 190 5.41 25.90 -12.76
C SER A 190 4.83 27.20 -12.22
N ARG A 191 3.91 27.17 -11.24
CA ARG A 191 3.25 28.41 -10.74
C ARG A 191 3.03 28.49 -9.22
N ILE A 192 3.89 27.89 -8.39
CA ILE A 192 3.79 28.02 -6.91
C ILE A 192 5.18 28.21 -6.28
N TRP A 193 5.95 29.15 -6.81
CA TRP A 193 7.05 29.82 -6.09
C TRP A 193 7.13 31.27 -6.58
N ARG A 194 6.15 32.08 -6.15
CA ARG A 194 6.25 33.53 -5.94
C ARG A 194 5.21 33.93 -4.90
#